data_AF-A0A7W6D427-F1
#
_entry.id   AF-A0A7W6D427-F1
#
_cell.length_a   1.000
_cell.length_b   1.000
_cell.length_c   1.000
_cell.angle_alpha   90.00
_cell.angle_beta   90.00
_cell.angle_gamma   90.00
#
_symmetry.space_group_name_H-M   'P 1'
#
loop_
_entity.id
_entity.type
_entity.pdbx_description
1 polymer ?
#
loop_
_entity_poly.entity_id
_entity_poly.type
_entity_poly.pdbx_seq_one_letter_code
_entity_poly.pdbx_strand_id
1 'polypeptide(L)'
;MSFSEAKTRLYRRIKYNLTRPRPPASVVPLDGPVLVVGSAPVSHLPAGFDGSYRVITINGAQTVTQRWGIEAPDITFMMFNQIRGTNTNAVEVRRVLNGQRTGALYMLLWRDGLPSLIEGLKAFDYRYDNLEIVDRYQRMALLDRVCGFKSDELDAESKCSNGINAALFSLYNGAPAVILSGINPQSTGHVYNQENLARFHRDMDQKVLQTLRDRNYPVFTADPGVAESSGLPLWTGKG
;
A
#
# COMPACT_ATOMS: atom_id res chain seq x y z
N MET A 1 -3.51 -9.34 27.77
CA MET A 1 -2.23 -8.86 27.23
C MET A 1 -1.10 -9.59 27.95
N SER A 2 -0.27 -10.31 27.21
CA SER A 2 0.86 -11.10 27.73
C SER A 2 2.03 -10.19 28.12
N PHE A 3 2.85 -10.62 29.09
CA PHE A 3 4.09 -9.92 29.45
C PHE A 3 5.04 -9.71 28.24
N SER A 4 5.07 -10.66 27.31
CA SER A 4 5.87 -10.57 26.07
C SER A 4 5.38 -9.46 25.13
N GLU A 5 4.07 -9.31 25.02
CA GLU A 5 3.44 -8.25 24.22
C GLU A 5 3.70 -6.88 24.84
N ALA A 6 3.56 -6.76 26.16
CA ALA A 6 3.84 -5.53 26.90
C ALA A 6 5.32 -5.11 26.74
N LYS A 7 6.26 -6.05 26.83
CA LYS A 7 7.69 -5.80 26.62
C LYS A 7 7.96 -5.33 25.18
N THR A 8 7.37 -5.99 24.20
CA THR A 8 7.54 -5.63 22.77
C THR A 8 6.96 -4.26 22.47
N ARG A 9 5.78 -3.95 23.03
CA ARG A 9 5.13 -2.65 22.94
C ARG A 9 6.02 -1.55 23.51
N LEU A 10 6.51 -1.74 24.73
CA LEU A 10 7.38 -0.76 25.39
C LEU A 10 8.65 -0.54 24.57
N TYR A 11 9.30 -1.62 24.13
CA TYR A 11 10.49 -1.54 23.29
C TYR A 11 10.24 -0.74 22.00
N ARG A 12 9.16 -1.05 21.27
CA ARG A 12 8.82 -0.35 20.01
C ARG A 12 8.53 1.12 20.24
N ARG A 13 7.77 1.45 21.28
CA ARG A 13 7.43 2.83 21.62
C ARG A 13 8.67 3.63 22.03
N ILE A 14 9.55 3.04 22.84
CA ILE A 14 10.83 3.65 23.20
C ILE A 14 11.67 3.87 21.95
N LYS A 15 11.86 2.82 21.14
CA LYS A 15 12.65 2.91 19.90
C LYS A 15 12.11 3.99 18.97
N TYR A 16 10.80 4.01 18.69
CA TYR A 16 10.17 5.02 17.84
C TYR A 16 10.42 6.45 18.34
N ASN A 17 10.22 6.71 19.63
CA ASN A 17 10.41 8.04 20.21
C ASN A 17 11.88 8.49 20.22
N LEU A 18 12.82 7.55 20.41
CA LEU A 18 14.25 7.84 20.42
C LEU A 18 14.81 8.02 19.00
N THR A 19 14.46 7.13 18.07
CA THR A 19 15.00 7.18 16.70
C THR A 19 14.27 8.18 15.81
N ARG A 20 13.04 8.58 16.17
CA ARG A 20 12.19 9.52 15.42
C ARG A 20 12.22 9.24 13.91
N PRO A 21 11.81 8.02 13.50
CA PRO A 21 11.91 7.59 12.12
C PRO A 21 11.21 8.58 11.19
N ARG A 22 11.80 8.81 10.02
CA ARG A 22 11.13 9.55 8.96
C ARG A 22 10.29 8.59 8.13
N PRO A 23 9.11 9.02 7.63
CA PRO A 23 8.42 8.27 6.60
C PRO A 23 9.31 8.04 5.38
N PRO A 24 9.07 6.98 4.58
CA PRO A 24 9.83 6.73 3.37
C PRO A 24 9.61 7.87 2.36
N ALA A 25 10.70 8.32 1.74
CA ALA A 25 10.66 9.38 0.74
C ALA A 25 10.39 8.78 -0.63
N SER A 26 9.70 9.52 -1.50
CA SER A 26 9.51 9.10 -2.89
C SER A 26 10.74 9.43 -3.74
N VAL A 27 11.22 8.44 -4.49
CA VAL A 27 12.20 8.66 -5.57
C VAL A 27 11.54 9.10 -6.87
N VAL A 28 10.21 8.92 -6.98
CA VAL A 28 9.40 9.40 -8.10
C VAL A 28 8.69 10.70 -7.69
N PRO A 29 8.78 11.79 -8.46
CA PRO A 29 7.99 12.99 -8.21
C PRO A 29 6.48 12.69 -8.23
N LEU A 30 5.77 13.09 -7.17
CA LEU A 30 4.32 12.96 -7.06
C LEU A 30 3.64 14.32 -7.26
N ASP A 31 3.95 14.96 -8.39
CA ASP A 31 3.51 16.30 -8.78
C ASP A 31 2.11 16.34 -9.41
N GLY A 32 1.58 15.18 -9.83
CA GLY A 32 0.21 14.99 -10.30
C GLY A 32 -0.61 14.04 -9.43
N PRO A 33 -1.90 13.82 -9.77
CA PRO A 33 -2.77 12.90 -9.04
C PRO A 33 -2.16 11.49 -8.97
N VAL A 34 -2.27 10.84 -7.82
CA VAL A 34 -1.73 9.50 -7.60
C VAL A 34 -2.86 8.47 -7.58
N LEU A 35 -2.85 7.56 -8.55
CA LEU A 35 -3.71 6.38 -8.57
C LEU A 35 -3.04 5.24 -7.78
N VAL A 36 -3.65 4.85 -6.67
CA VAL A 36 -3.23 3.69 -5.86
C VAL A 36 -4.14 2.50 -6.17
N VAL A 37 -3.55 1.42 -6.70
CA VAL A 37 -4.27 0.25 -7.19
C VAL A 37 -4.03 -0.96 -6.30
N GLY A 38 -5.09 -1.41 -5.64
CA GLY A 38 -5.14 -2.63 -4.86
C GLY A 38 -5.65 -3.83 -5.66
N SER A 39 -5.88 -4.92 -4.94
CA SER A 39 -6.28 -6.23 -5.50
C SER A 39 -7.69 -6.67 -5.11
N ALA A 40 -8.59 -5.73 -4.78
CA ALA A 40 -10.00 -6.06 -4.56
C ALA A 40 -10.70 -6.47 -5.88
N PRO A 41 -11.74 -7.34 -5.84
CA PRO A 41 -12.38 -7.96 -7.01
C PRO A 41 -12.79 -6.99 -8.12
N VAL A 42 -13.17 -5.77 -7.74
CA VAL A 42 -13.61 -4.71 -8.63
C VAL A 42 -12.68 -3.52 -8.44
N SER A 43 -12.15 -3.03 -9.55
CA SER A 43 -11.29 -1.85 -9.64
C SER A 43 -11.65 -1.08 -10.90
N HIS A 44 -11.70 0.24 -10.83
CA HIS A 44 -11.96 1.11 -11.98
C HIS A 44 -10.76 2.00 -12.29
N LEU A 45 -10.54 2.26 -13.58
CA LEU A 45 -9.66 3.34 -14.00
C LEU A 45 -10.35 4.67 -13.66
N PRO A 46 -9.68 5.62 -12.99
CA PRO A 46 -10.30 6.87 -12.61
C PRO A 46 -10.69 7.71 -13.83
N ALA A 47 -11.78 8.48 -13.70
CA ALA A 47 -12.18 9.45 -14.72
C ALA A 47 -11.04 10.46 -14.99
N GLY A 48 -10.80 10.74 -16.27
CA GLY A 48 -9.76 11.68 -16.69
C GLY A 48 -8.32 11.18 -16.48
N PHE A 49 -8.11 9.86 -16.35
CA PHE A 49 -6.76 9.30 -16.30
C PHE A 49 -5.98 9.63 -17.59
N ASP A 50 -4.78 10.19 -17.42
CA ASP A 50 -3.84 10.50 -18.48
C ASP A 50 -2.39 10.38 -17.98
N GLY A 51 -1.42 10.79 -18.80
CA GLY A 51 0.00 10.71 -18.48
C GLY A 51 0.48 11.63 -17.34
N SER A 52 -0.37 12.49 -16.78
CA SER A 52 -0.05 13.30 -15.60
C SER A 52 -0.16 12.53 -14.29
N TYR A 53 -0.85 11.39 -14.30
CA TYR A 53 -1.04 10.57 -13.11
C TYR A 53 0.21 9.77 -12.79
N ARG A 54 0.45 9.57 -11.49
CA ARG A 54 1.38 8.55 -11.00
C ARG A 54 0.63 7.33 -10.55
N VAL A 55 1.15 6.14 -10.87
CA VAL A 55 0.50 4.86 -10.58
C VAL A 55 1.30 4.10 -9.54
N ILE A 56 0.68 3.83 -8.40
CA ILE A 56 1.21 2.97 -7.36
C ILE A 56 0.41 1.67 -7.33
N THR A 57 1.06 0.52 -7.53
CA THR A 57 0.39 -0.79 -7.41
C THR A 57 0.75 -1.49 -6.11
N ILE A 58 -0.19 -2.27 -5.57
CA ILE A 58 0.02 -3.09 -4.37
C ILE A 58 0.22 -4.55 -4.76
N ASN A 59 1.37 -5.13 -4.40
CA ASN A 59 1.73 -6.52 -4.72
C ASN A 59 1.49 -6.83 -6.22
N GLY A 60 0.67 -7.84 -6.54
CA GLY A 60 0.34 -8.24 -7.91
C GLY A 60 -0.73 -7.39 -8.62
N ALA A 61 -1.15 -6.25 -8.05
CA ALA A 61 -2.18 -5.38 -8.64
C ALA A 61 -1.78 -4.76 -9.99
N GLN A 62 -0.51 -4.86 -10.39
CA GLN A 62 -0.04 -4.52 -11.74
C GLN A 62 -0.83 -5.22 -12.86
N THR A 63 -1.34 -6.42 -12.62
CA THR A 63 -2.23 -7.11 -13.58
C THR A 63 -3.54 -6.36 -13.86
N VAL A 64 -4.03 -5.59 -12.89
CA VAL A 64 -5.22 -4.75 -13.06
C VAL A 64 -4.87 -3.58 -13.98
N THR A 65 -3.74 -2.90 -13.73
CA THR A 65 -3.31 -1.73 -14.50
C THR A 65 -2.94 -2.09 -15.95
N GLN A 66 -2.38 -3.28 -16.18
CA GLN A 66 -2.12 -3.79 -17.53
C GLN A 66 -3.40 -3.88 -18.38
N ARG A 67 -4.53 -4.28 -17.79
CA ARG A 67 -5.82 -4.33 -18.49
C ARG A 67 -6.32 -2.95 -18.89
N TRP A 68 -5.82 -1.90 -18.24
CA TRP A 68 -6.09 -0.50 -18.59
C TRP A 68 -5.06 0.07 -19.58
N GLY A 69 -4.13 -0.75 -20.09
CA GLY A 69 -3.08 -0.32 -21.00
C GLY A 69 -1.88 0.35 -20.33
N ILE A 70 -1.78 0.29 -18.99
CA ILE A 70 -0.63 0.81 -18.25
C ILE A 70 0.44 -0.27 -18.22
N GLU A 71 1.52 -0.08 -18.97
CA GLU A 71 2.58 -1.07 -19.16
C GLU A 71 3.31 -1.40 -17.84
N ALA A 72 3.72 -0.37 -17.09
CA ALA A 72 4.40 -0.50 -15.82
C ALA A 72 3.97 0.62 -14.85
N PRO A 73 3.76 0.32 -13.55
CA PRO A 73 3.50 1.34 -12.55
C PRO A 73 4.77 2.11 -12.22
N ASP A 74 4.63 3.40 -11.92
CA ASP A 74 5.73 4.22 -11.42
C ASP A 74 6.29 3.65 -10.12
N ILE A 75 5.43 3.13 -9.25
CA ILE A 75 5.81 2.56 -7.96
C ILE A 75 5.06 1.25 -7.69
N THR A 76 5.73 0.26 -7.12
CA THR A 76 5.09 -0.93 -6.54
C THR A 76 5.40 -1.02 -5.04
N PHE A 77 4.37 -1.15 -4.22
CA PHE A 77 4.49 -1.52 -2.80
C PHE A 77 4.29 -3.03 -2.66
N MET A 78 5.34 -3.76 -2.30
CA MET A 78 5.31 -5.21 -2.20
C MET A 78 5.59 -5.68 -0.78
N MET A 79 4.76 -6.57 -0.24
CA MET A 79 5.00 -7.18 1.08
C MET A 79 6.02 -8.30 1.00
N PHE A 80 6.92 -8.41 2.00
CA PHE A 80 8.00 -9.41 2.02
C PHE A 80 7.56 -10.85 1.72
N ASN A 81 6.35 -11.22 2.18
CA ASN A 81 5.84 -12.57 2.02
C ASN A 81 5.51 -12.92 0.56
N GLN A 82 5.39 -11.95 -0.35
CA GLN A 82 5.14 -12.20 -1.77
C GLN A 82 6.37 -12.78 -2.47
N ILE A 83 7.58 -12.50 -1.98
CA ILE A 83 8.82 -13.02 -2.56
C ILE A 83 9.06 -14.49 -2.20
N ARG A 84 8.83 -14.87 -0.93
CA ARG A 84 9.21 -16.19 -0.40
C ARG A 84 8.05 -17.05 0.08
N GLY A 85 6.87 -16.45 0.24
CA GLY A 85 5.70 -17.16 0.73
C GLY A 85 5.31 -18.30 -0.20
N THR A 86 4.92 -19.41 0.40
CA THR A 86 4.47 -20.62 -0.30
C THR A 86 2.96 -20.71 -0.38
N ASN A 87 2.23 -19.78 0.24
CA ASN A 87 0.77 -19.74 0.14
C ASN A 87 0.32 -19.37 -1.29
N THR A 88 -0.91 -19.73 -1.63
CA THR A 88 -1.50 -19.52 -2.96
C THR A 88 -1.37 -18.07 -3.43
N ASN A 89 -1.59 -17.10 -2.53
CA ASN A 89 -1.48 -15.69 -2.86
C ASN A 89 -0.07 -15.29 -3.31
N ALA A 90 0.97 -15.72 -2.57
CA ALA A 90 2.35 -15.38 -2.89
C ALA A 90 2.84 -16.07 -4.17
N VAL A 91 2.43 -17.33 -4.38
CA VAL A 91 2.69 -18.05 -5.63
C VAL A 91 2.06 -17.31 -6.82
N GLU A 92 0.80 -16.90 -6.68
CA GLU A 92 0.07 -16.20 -7.74
C GLU A 92 0.66 -14.82 -8.03
N VAL A 93 1.03 -14.04 -6.99
CA VAL A 93 1.70 -12.75 -7.17
C VAL A 93 3.00 -12.92 -7.95
N ARG A 94 3.84 -13.92 -7.64
CA ARG A 94 5.05 -14.19 -8.42
C ARG A 94 4.73 -14.63 -9.85
N ARG A 95 3.70 -15.45 -10.05
CA ARG A 95 3.29 -15.90 -11.38
C ARG A 95 2.90 -14.72 -12.26
N VAL A 96 2.10 -13.78 -11.75
CA VAL A 96 1.61 -12.65 -12.54
C VAL A 96 2.62 -11.52 -12.72
N LEU A 97 3.55 -11.39 -11.79
CA LEU A 97 4.65 -10.44 -11.89
C LEU A 97 5.85 -11.00 -12.66
N ASN A 98 5.81 -12.26 -13.11
CA ASN A 98 6.93 -12.85 -13.82
C ASN A 98 7.21 -12.10 -15.14
N GLY A 99 8.45 -11.66 -15.32
CA GLY A 99 8.89 -10.87 -16.46
C GLY A 99 8.43 -9.41 -16.47
N GLN A 100 7.73 -8.97 -15.43
CA GLN A 100 7.20 -7.61 -15.30
C GLN A 100 8.22 -6.63 -14.73
N ARG A 101 7.90 -5.33 -14.80
CA ARG A 101 8.73 -4.26 -14.23
C ARG A 101 7.92 -3.21 -13.47
N THR A 102 8.59 -2.44 -12.62
CA THR A 102 8.10 -1.18 -12.02
C THR A 102 9.21 -0.13 -12.06
N GLY A 103 8.88 1.16 -11.96
CA GLY A 103 9.88 2.20 -11.74
C GLY A 103 10.60 2.01 -10.40
N ALA A 104 9.89 2.24 -9.29
CA ALA A 104 10.43 2.06 -7.95
C ALA A 104 9.71 0.97 -7.17
N LEU A 105 10.47 -0.01 -6.65
CA LEU A 105 9.98 -1.06 -5.78
C LEU A 105 10.22 -0.70 -4.31
N TYR A 106 9.15 -0.52 -3.55
CA TYR A 106 9.18 -0.36 -2.11
C TYR A 106 8.82 -1.69 -1.46
N MET A 107 9.85 -2.40 -1.01
CA MET A 107 9.72 -3.70 -0.35
C MET A 107 9.45 -3.52 1.14
N LEU A 108 8.24 -3.89 1.57
CA LEU A 108 7.76 -3.69 2.92
C LEU A 108 8.20 -4.83 3.84
N LEU A 109 8.84 -4.47 4.95
CA LEU A 109 9.16 -5.34 6.08
C LEU A 109 10.12 -6.50 5.76
N TRP A 110 10.96 -6.35 4.72
CA TRP A 110 12.06 -7.27 4.44
C TRP A 110 13.16 -7.18 5.50
N ARG A 111 13.72 -8.32 5.91
CA ARG A 111 14.71 -8.41 7.01
C ARG A 111 15.99 -9.16 6.65
N ASP A 112 16.00 -9.85 5.51
CA ASP A 112 17.09 -10.78 5.15
C ASP A 112 18.22 -10.08 4.39
N GLY A 113 18.22 -8.74 4.37
CA GLY A 113 19.21 -7.92 3.68
C GLY A 113 18.96 -7.77 2.18
N LEU A 114 19.62 -6.76 1.60
CA LEU A 114 19.44 -6.38 0.19
C LEU A 114 19.87 -7.49 -0.81
N PRO A 115 21.02 -8.18 -0.67
CA PRO A 115 21.40 -9.23 -1.61
C PRO A 115 20.36 -10.34 -1.71
N SER A 116 19.80 -10.74 -0.57
CA SER A 116 18.78 -11.76 -0.48
C SER A 116 17.46 -11.35 -1.13
N LEU A 117 17.13 -10.05 -1.12
CA LEU A 117 15.95 -9.50 -1.79
C LEU A 117 16.13 -9.53 -3.31
N ILE A 118 17.30 -9.08 -3.77
CA ILE A 118 17.66 -9.07 -5.20
C ILE A 118 17.55 -10.47 -5.80
N GLU A 119 18.12 -11.48 -5.15
CA GLU A 119 18.02 -12.88 -5.61
C GLU A 119 16.57 -13.37 -5.62
N GLY A 120 15.77 -13.01 -4.62
CA GLY A 120 14.34 -13.34 -4.58
C GLY A 120 13.55 -12.74 -5.74
N LEU A 121 13.86 -11.50 -6.16
CA LEU A 121 13.21 -10.82 -7.28
C LEU A 121 13.65 -11.40 -8.64
N LYS A 122 14.93 -11.72 -8.79
CA LYS A 122 15.48 -12.38 -9.99
C LYS A 122 14.86 -13.76 -10.24
N ALA A 123 14.52 -14.50 -9.18
CA ALA A 123 13.96 -15.86 -9.30
C ALA A 123 12.65 -15.92 -10.11
N PHE A 124 11.95 -14.80 -10.29
CA PHE A 124 10.78 -14.69 -11.16
C PHE A 124 10.89 -13.51 -12.14
N ASP A 125 12.11 -13.06 -12.48
CA ASP A 125 12.36 -11.98 -13.45
C ASP A 125 11.53 -10.70 -13.22
N TYR A 126 11.38 -10.27 -11.96
CA TYR A 126 10.74 -8.98 -11.66
C TYR A 126 11.77 -7.86 -11.60
N ARG A 127 11.63 -6.88 -12.49
CA ARG A 127 12.58 -5.80 -12.69
C ARG A 127 12.13 -4.50 -12.03
N TYR A 128 13.08 -3.66 -11.68
CA TYR A 128 12.87 -2.35 -11.09
C TYR A 128 14.00 -1.40 -11.48
N ASP A 129 13.72 -0.09 -11.54
CA ASP A 129 14.74 0.93 -11.74
C ASP A 129 15.34 1.36 -10.38
N ASN A 130 14.51 1.39 -9.33
CA ASN A 130 14.90 1.73 -7.95
C ASN A 130 14.36 0.71 -6.96
N LEU A 131 15.11 0.44 -5.89
CA LEU A 131 14.72 -0.51 -4.83
C LEU A 131 14.95 0.10 -3.44
N GLU A 132 13.88 0.16 -2.66
CA GLU A 132 13.90 0.62 -1.27
C GLU A 132 13.28 -0.44 -0.34
N ILE A 133 13.91 -0.67 0.82
CA ILE A 133 13.32 -1.49 1.89
C ILE A 133 12.66 -0.54 2.88
N VAL A 134 11.34 -0.69 3.06
CA VAL A 134 10.57 0.09 4.03
C VAL A 134 10.37 -0.74 5.29
N ASP A 135 10.91 -0.25 6.40
CA ASP A 135 10.79 -0.92 7.68
C ASP A 135 9.47 -0.59 8.41
N ARG A 136 9.27 -1.23 9.56
CA ARG A 136 8.09 -1.03 10.40
C ARG A 136 7.96 0.39 10.92
N TYR A 137 9.08 1.00 11.29
CA TYR A 137 9.12 2.31 11.92
C TYR A 137 8.84 3.42 10.91
N GLN A 138 9.26 3.26 9.66
CA GLN A 138 8.90 4.13 8.54
C GLN A 138 7.39 4.07 8.25
N ARG A 139 6.77 2.88 8.27
CA ARG A 139 5.30 2.74 8.17
C ARG A 139 4.55 3.39 9.33
N MET A 140 5.01 3.16 10.56
CA MET A 140 4.47 3.84 11.75
C MET A 140 4.58 5.37 11.62
N ALA A 141 5.69 5.86 11.06
CA ALA A 141 5.92 7.29 10.84
C ALA A 141 4.93 7.88 9.82
N LEU A 142 4.57 7.16 8.75
CA LEU A 142 3.52 7.62 7.82
C LEU A 142 2.21 7.89 8.55
N LEU A 143 1.79 6.92 9.36
CA LEU A 143 0.54 6.98 10.10
C LEU A 143 0.54 8.12 11.15
N ASP A 144 1.66 8.30 11.85
CA ASP A 144 1.82 9.39 12.82
C ASP A 144 1.85 10.76 12.14
N ARG A 145 2.63 10.91 11.05
CA ARG A 145 2.83 12.21 10.39
C ARG A 145 1.61 12.71 9.63
N VAL A 146 0.83 11.82 9.03
CA VAL A 146 -0.36 12.21 8.26
C VAL A 146 -1.60 12.22 9.15
N CYS A 147 -1.82 11.19 9.97
CA CYS A 147 -3.05 11.05 10.76
C CYS A 147 -2.89 11.49 12.23
N GLY A 148 -1.67 11.63 12.75
CA GLY A 148 -1.43 11.87 14.18
C GLY A 148 -1.64 10.64 15.05
N PHE A 149 -1.69 9.45 14.44
CA PHE A 149 -1.94 8.20 15.16
C PHE A 149 -0.64 7.50 15.54
N LYS A 150 -0.47 7.28 16.84
CA LYS A 150 0.61 6.44 17.36
C LYS A 150 0.16 4.99 17.30
N SER A 151 0.73 4.20 16.40
CA SER A 151 0.56 2.75 16.34
C SER A 151 1.85 2.06 16.78
N ASP A 152 1.71 0.95 17.50
CA ASP A 152 2.81 0.05 17.85
C ASP A 152 2.92 -1.15 16.86
N GLU A 153 2.01 -1.24 15.88
CA GLU A 153 1.83 -2.34 14.89
C GLU A 153 2.03 -3.75 15.48
N LEU A 154 1.48 -4.03 16.66
CA LEU A 154 1.73 -5.26 17.43
C LEU A 154 1.05 -6.48 16.79
N ASP A 155 -0.22 -6.33 16.45
CA ASP A 155 -1.07 -7.33 15.83
C ASP A 155 -1.39 -6.94 14.38
N ALA A 156 -2.25 -7.70 13.72
CA ALA A 156 -2.70 -7.35 12.38
C ALA A 156 -3.74 -6.22 12.41
N GLU A 157 -4.60 -6.15 13.43
CA GLU A 157 -5.67 -5.13 13.57
C GLU A 157 -5.13 -3.70 13.73
N SER A 158 -3.96 -3.54 14.34
CA SER A 158 -3.27 -2.26 14.53
C SER A 158 -2.44 -1.79 13.32
N LYS A 159 -2.42 -2.56 12.23
CA LYS A 159 -1.69 -2.25 10.99
C LYS A 159 -2.64 -1.74 9.92
N CYS A 160 -2.19 -0.75 9.16
CA CYS A 160 -2.81 -0.38 7.90
C CYS A 160 -2.48 -1.43 6.83
N SER A 161 -3.41 -1.64 5.90
CA SER A 161 -3.14 -2.37 4.67
C SER A 161 -2.09 -1.64 3.82
N ASN A 162 -1.49 -2.35 2.85
CA ASN A 162 -0.50 -1.75 1.96
C ASN A 162 -1.12 -0.65 1.08
N GLY A 163 -2.40 -0.76 0.72
CA GLY A 163 -3.12 0.28 -0.02
C GLY A 163 -3.22 1.58 0.78
N ILE A 164 -3.56 1.49 2.07
CA ILE A 164 -3.58 2.67 2.95
C ILE A 164 -2.16 3.20 3.20
N ASN A 165 -1.14 2.35 3.39
CA ASN A 165 0.24 2.82 3.50
C ASN A 165 0.69 3.59 2.25
N ALA A 166 0.33 3.12 1.05
CA ALA A 166 0.63 3.80 -0.20
C ALA A 166 -0.10 5.15 -0.28
N ALA A 167 -1.37 5.22 0.13
CA ALA A 167 -2.11 6.48 0.19
C ALA A 167 -1.47 7.51 1.13
N LEU A 168 -1.09 7.09 2.34
CA LEU A 168 -0.38 7.95 3.29
C LEU A 168 0.99 8.38 2.76
N PHE A 169 1.70 7.47 2.08
CA PHE A 169 2.96 7.77 1.42
C PHE A 169 2.79 8.85 0.34
N SER A 170 1.76 8.74 -0.50
CA SER A 170 1.47 9.74 -1.52
C SER A 170 1.18 11.11 -0.93
N LEU A 171 0.30 11.18 0.08
CA LEU A 171 -0.02 12.44 0.77
C LEU A 171 1.22 13.06 1.45
N TYR A 172 2.00 12.26 2.16
CA TYR A 172 3.21 12.73 2.83
C TYR A 172 4.25 13.28 1.84
N ASN A 173 4.35 12.68 0.66
CA ASN A 173 5.28 13.09 -0.39
C ASN A 173 4.70 14.16 -1.35
N GLY A 174 3.58 14.79 -0.98
CA GLY A 174 3.08 15.99 -1.65
C GLY A 174 2.11 15.76 -2.80
N ALA A 175 1.56 14.55 -2.96
CA ALA A 175 0.56 14.28 -3.98
C ALA A 175 -0.64 15.26 -3.86
N PRO A 176 -1.02 15.96 -4.94
CA PRO A 176 -2.14 16.90 -4.91
C PRO A 176 -3.49 16.19 -4.72
N ALA A 177 -3.61 14.93 -5.17
CA ALA A 177 -4.77 14.07 -4.94
C ALA A 177 -4.34 12.61 -4.91
N VAL A 178 -5.07 11.79 -4.14
CA VAL A 178 -4.88 10.34 -4.06
C VAL A 178 -6.19 9.65 -4.39
N ILE A 179 -6.17 8.80 -5.42
CA ILE A 179 -7.34 8.07 -5.88
C ILE A 179 -7.13 6.59 -5.63
N LEU A 180 -8.00 6.00 -4.82
CA LEU A 180 -7.97 4.57 -4.48
C LEU A 180 -8.82 3.77 -5.46
N SER A 181 -8.24 2.72 -6.04
CA SER A 181 -8.95 1.76 -6.90
C SER A 181 -8.59 0.34 -6.49
N GLY A 182 -9.58 -0.54 -6.36
CA GLY A 182 -9.36 -1.90 -5.85
C GLY A 182 -8.96 -1.94 -4.38
N ILE A 183 -9.28 -0.90 -3.60
CA ILE A 183 -8.99 -0.80 -2.16
C ILE A 183 -10.30 -0.52 -1.44
N ASN A 184 -10.88 -1.57 -0.88
CA ASN A 184 -12.12 -1.48 -0.11
C ASN A 184 -11.91 -2.05 1.31
N PRO A 185 -11.89 -1.22 2.37
CA PRO A 185 -11.78 -1.69 3.75
C PRO A 185 -12.88 -2.70 4.14
N GLN A 186 -14.08 -2.58 3.55
CA GLN A 186 -15.23 -3.42 3.86
C GLN A 186 -15.32 -4.69 3.00
N SER A 187 -14.50 -4.83 1.95
CA SER A 187 -14.51 -6.03 1.09
C SER A 187 -14.01 -7.28 1.84
N THR A 188 -14.65 -8.41 1.57
CA THR A 188 -14.33 -9.74 2.10
C THR A 188 -13.38 -10.56 1.23
N GLY A 189 -13.02 -10.10 0.02
CA GLY A 189 -12.26 -10.90 -0.95
C GLY A 189 -11.03 -10.22 -1.59
N HIS A 190 -10.18 -11.04 -2.23
CA HIS A 190 -9.11 -10.63 -3.16
C HIS A 190 -9.44 -11.22 -4.55
N VAL A 191 -9.16 -10.50 -5.65
CA VAL A 191 -9.43 -10.98 -7.05
C VAL A 191 -8.82 -12.37 -7.30
N TYR A 192 -7.71 -12.67 -6.62
CA TYR A 192 -6.88 -13.83 -6.91
C TYR A 192 -7.06 -15.02 -5.95
N ASN A 193 -8.03 -15.01 -5.03
CA ASN A 193 -8.22 -16.12 -4.09
C ASN A 193 -9.70 -16.32 -3.69
N GLN A 194 -10.18 -17.56 -3.82
CA GLN A 194 -11.49 -18.03 -3.35
C GLN A 194 -11.55 -18.30 -1.83
N GLU A 195 -10.44 -18.10 -1.11
CA GLU A 195 -10.40 -18.28 0.34
C GLU A 195 -10.84 -17.00 1.06
N ASN A 196 -12.03 -17.04 1.66
CA ASN A 196 -12.63 -16.02 2.53
C ASN A 196 -11.83 -15.80 3.83
N LEU A 197 -10.56 -15.41 3.74
CA LEU A 197 -9.76 -15.02 4.89
C LEU A 197 -10.21 -13.64 5.40
N ALA A 198 -10.62 -13.58 6.66
CA ALA A 198 -10.99 -12.32 7.31
C ALA A 198 -9.84 -11.31 7.18
N ARG A 199 -10.11 -10.13 6.61
CA ARG A 199 -9.15 -9.02 6.61
C ARG A 199 -9.00 -8.52 8.04
N PHE A 200 -7.81 -8.68 8.59
CA PHE A 200 -7.50 -8.19 9.94
C PHE A 200 -7.39 -6.65 10.01
N HIS A 201 -7.18 -5.94 8.90
CA HIS A 201 -6.85 -4.50 8.89
C HIS A 201 -8.06 -3.55 8.82
N ARG A 202 -9.30 -4.06 8.82
CA ARG A 202 -10.49 -3.27 8.46
C ARG A 202 -10.69 -2.03 9.32
N ASP A 203 -10.61 -2.19 10.64
CA ASP A 203 -10.89 -1.12 11.58
C ASP A 203 -9.87 0.02 11.47
N MET A 204 -8.58 -0.33 11.31
CA MET A 204 -7.53 0.68 11.15
C MET A 204 -7.64 1.40 9.80
N ASP A 205 -7.87 0.66 8.71
CA ASP A 205 -8.05 1.25 7.39
C ASP A 205 -9.25 2.22 7.37
N GLN A 206 -10.39 1.79 7.94
CA GLN A 206 -11.59 2.62 8.06
C GLN A 206 -11.32 3.88 8.91
N LYS A 207 -10.67 3.72 10.06
CA LYS A 207 -10.31 4.84 10.94
C LYS A 207 -9.41 5.84 10.23
N VAL A 208 -8.43 5.37 9.46
CA VAL A 208 -7.54 6.23 8.67
C VAL A 208 -8.33 6.99 7.61
N LEU A 209 -9.12 6.31 6.79
CA LEU A 209 -9.90 6.97 5.73
C LEU A 209 -10.90 7.99 6.29
N GLN A 210 -11.57 7.67 7.39
CA GLN A 210 -12.45 8.61 8.09
C GLN A 210 -11.67 9.85 8.55
N THR A 211 -10.48 9.66 9.13
CA THR A 211 -9.64 10.78 9.59
C THR A 211 -9.16 11.66 8.44
N LEU A 212 -8.78 11.06 7.31
CA LEU A 212 -8.36 11.79 6.13
C LEU A 212 -9.52 12.63 5.58
N ARG A 213 -10.71 12.05 5.50
CA ARG A 213 -11.93 12.75 5.08
C ARG A 213 -12.29 13.88 6.05
N ASP A 214 -12.36 13.61 7.34
CA ASP A 214 -12.78 14.59 8.35
C ASP A 214 -11.79 15.77 8.47
N ARG A 215 -10.55 15.59 7.99
CA ARG A 215 -9.52 16.64 7.88
C ARG A 215 -9.38 17.24 6.47
N ASN A 216 -10.30 16.92 5.55
CA ASN A 216 -10.30 17.40 4.16
C ASN A 216 -9.00 17.10 3.39
N TYR A 217 -8.37 15.95 3.63
CA TYR A 217 -7.31 15.48 2.74
C TYR A 217 -7.89 15.12 1.37
N PRO A 218 -7.15 15.34 0.27
CA PRO A 218 -7.61 15.09 -1.10
C PRO A 218 -7.54 13.59 -1.44
N VAL A 219 -8.34 12.77 -0.74
CA VAL A 219 -8.41 11.32 -0.92
C VAL A 219 -9.77 10.93 -1.47
N PHE A 220 -9.74 10.22 -2.59
CA PHE A 220 -10.89 9.83 -3.37
C PHE A 220 -10.86 8.34 -3.65
N THR A 221 -11.94 7.81 -4.19
CA THR A 221 -11.96 6.48 -4.80
C THR A 221 -12.42 6.55 -6.25
N ALA A 222 -11.91 5.66 -7.09
CA ALA A 222 -12.42 5.43 -8.44
C ALA A 222 -13.60 4.44 -8.45
N ASP A 223 -13.86 3.76 -7.33
CA ASP A 223 -14.83 2.66 -7.25
C ASP A 223 -16.16 3.13 -6.64
N PRO A 224 -17.27 3.16 -7.41
CA PRO A 224 -18.57 3.64 -6.90
C PRO A 224 -19.07 2.91 -5.66
N GLY A 225 -18.95 1.57 -5.63
CA GLY A 225 -19.34 0.78 -4.45
C GLY A 225 -18.47 1.05 -3.22
N VAL A 226 -17.22 1.48 -3.39
CA VAL A 226 -16.37 1.91 -2.28
C VAL A 226 -16.80 3.29 -1.80
N ALA A 227 -17.13 4.22 -2.71
CA ALA A 227 -17.60 5.55 -2.36
C ALA A 227 -18.87 5.45 -1.49
N GLU A 228 -19.84 4.65 -1.92
CA GLU A 228 -21.10 4.41 -1.20
C GLU A 228 -20.87 3.80 0.19
N SER A 229 -20.02 2.77 0.29
CA SER A 229 -19.84 2.00 1.53
C SER A 229 -18.89 2.64 2.54
N SER A 230 -17.88 3.38 2.08
CA SER A 230 -16.86 4.02 2.93
C SER A 230 -17.13 5.50 3.20
N GLY A 231 -17.97 6.15 2.40
CA GLY A 231 -18.20 7.59 2.44
C GLY A 231 -17.01 8.42 1.92
N LEU A 232 -16.09 7.81 1.18
CA LEU A 232 -15.07 8.54 0.41
C LEU A 232 -15.71 9.22 -0.81
N PRO A 233 -15.27 10.43 -1.19
CA PRO A 233 -15.73 11.06 -2.41
C PRO A 233 -15.28 10.26 -3.65
N LEU A 234 -16.19 10.12 -4.62
CA LEU A 234 -15.89 9.54 -5.92
C LEU A 234 -15.06 10.53 -6.75
N TRP A 235 -13.99 10.06 -7.38
CA TRP A 235 -13.18 10.88 -8.27
C TRP A 235 -13.93 11.19 -9.58
N THR A 236 -13.99 12.47 -9.95
CA THR A 236 -14.72 12.93 -11.15
C THR A 236 -13.80 13.54 -12.22
N GLY A 237 -12.48 13.39 -12.07
CA GLY A 237 -11.49 13.97 -12.99
C GLY A 237 -11.00 15.36 -12.60
N LYS A 238 -11.47 15.91 -11.47
CA LYS A 238 -11.02 17.20 -10.91
C LYS A 238 -10.93 17.09 -9.38
N GLY A 239 -9.87 17.67 -8.82
CA GLY A 239 -9.58 17.71 -7.39
C GLY A 239 -8.86 18.99 -7.00
#